data_AF-A0A8S9NJH7-F1
#
_entry.id   AF-A0A8S9NJH7-F1
#
_cell.length_a   1.000
_cell.length_b   1.000
_cell.length_c   1.000
_cell.angle_alpha   90.00
_cell.angle_beta   90.00
_cell.angle_gamma   90.00
#
_symmetry.space_group_name_H-M   'P 1'
#
loop_
_entity.id
_entity.type
_entity.pdbx_description
1 polymer ?
#
loop_
_entity_poly.entity_id
_entity_poly.type
_entity_poly.pdbx_seq_one_letter_code
_entity_poly.pdbx_strand_id
1 'polypeptide(L)'
;MQPSISIVEEAQGNAAPVQRLADAIAGPFVYTIVSLSAVTFAFWYYIGSHIFPDVLLNDIAGPDGDPLALSLKLAVDVLVVSCPCALGLATPTAILIGTSLGAKRGYLIRGGDVLERLASIDCVALDKGLLLKEDLSSLVLGL
;
A
#
# COMPACT_ATOMS: atom_id res chain seq x y z
N MET A 1 0.49 0.10 43.46
CA MET A 1 0.92 0.31 42.06
C MET A 1 0.09 -0.62 41.19
N GLN A 2 -0.73 -0.08 40.29
CA GLN A 2 -1.88 -0.75 39.66
C GLN A 2 -1.47 -1.73 38.54
N PRO A 3 -1.71 -3.05 38.68
CA PRO A 3 -1.42 -4.05 37.64
C PRO A 3 -2.38 -4.00 36.44
N SER A 4 -3.46 -3.22 36.50
CA SER A 4 -4.46 -3.13 35.42
C SER A 4 -3.97 -2.32 34.22
N ILE A 5 -3.01 -1.40 34.39
CA ILE A 5 -2.54 -0.57 33.29
C ILE A 5 -1.52 -1.30 32.41
N SER A 6 -0.66 -2.14 32.99
CA SER A 6 0.38 -2.86 32.22
C SER A 6 -0.20 -3.91 31.29
N ILE A 7 -1.27 -4.60 31.70
CA ILE A 7 -1.97 -5.59 30.85
C ILE A 7 -2.68 -4.89 29.67
N VAL A 8 -3.18 -3.66 29.87
CA VAL A 8 -3.81 -2.86 28.81
C VAL A 8 -2.75 -2.30 27.85
N GLU A 9 -1.58 -1.91 28.37
CA GLU A 9 -0.49 -1.35 27.58
C GLU A 9 0.22 -2.42 26.72
N GLU A 10 0.41 -3.63 27.25
CA GLU A 10 0.88 -4.79 26.48
C GLU A 10 -0.12 -5.21 25.38
N ALA A 11 -1.42 -4.99 25.59
CA ALA A 11 -2.45 -5.26 24.58
C ALA A 11 -2.54 -4.16 23.50
N GLN A 12 -2.22 -2.91 23.84
CA GLN A 12 -2.21 -1.75 22.92
C GLN A 12 -0.90 -1.62 22.13
N GLY A 13 0.20 -2.22 22.59
CA GLY A 13 1.53 -2.14 21.99
C GLY A 13 1.76 -2.99 20.73
N ASN A 14 0.76 -3.74 20.25
CA ASN A 14 0.94 -4.59 19.08
C ASN A 14 0.88 -3.76 17.79
N ALA A 15 2.00 -3.73 17.06
CA ALA A 15 2.20 -2.96 15.83
C ALA A 15 1.01 -3.06 14.87
N ALA A 16 0.61 -1.91 14.31
CA ALA A 16 -0.52 -1.80 13.39
C ALA A 16 -0.36 -2.79 12.22
N PRO A 17 -1.29 -3.74 12.04
CA PRO A 17 -1.18 -4.81 11.03
C PRO A 17 -1.04 -4.26 9.61
N VAL A 18 -1.74 -3.16 9.31
CA VAL A 18 -1.66 -2.46 8.03
C VAL A 18 -0.25 -2.00 7.63
N GLN A 19 0.57 -1.60 8.61
CA GLN A 19 1.91 -1.07 8.35
C GLN A 19 2.84 -2.20 7.92
N ARG A 20 2.66 -3.40 8.50
CA ARG A 20 3.38 -4.62 8.09
C ARG A 20 2.96 -5.10 6.70
N LEU A 21 1.69 -4.95 6.33
CA LEU A 21 1.20 -5.33 5.00
C LEU A 21 1.80 -4.44 3.90
N ALA A 22 1.84 -3.13 4.14
CA ALA A 22 2.46 -2.17 3.23
C ALA A 22 3.97 -2.45 3.08
N ASP A 23 4.69 -2.65 4.18
CA ASP A 23 6.13 -2.95 4.17
C ASP A 23 6.44 -4.31 3.50
N ALA A 24 5.58 -5.31 3.71
CA ALA A 24 5.73 -6.64 3.10
C ALA A 24 5.55 -6.62 1.58
N ILE A 25 4.76 -5.69 1.04
CA ILE A 25 4.57 -5.53 -0.42
C ILE A 25 5.66 -4.63 -1.00
N ALA A 26 6.00 -3.53 -0.31
CA ALA A 26 7.00 -2.56 -0.79
C ALA A 26 8.39 -3.18 -0.93
N GLY A 27 8.82 -4.02 0.01
CA GLY A 27 10.14 -4.66 -0.02
C GLY A 27 10.38 -5.47 -1.31
N PRO A 28 9.61 -6.53 -1.59
CA PRO A 28 9.77 -7.35 -2.79
C PRO A 28 9.62 -6.56 -4.10
N PHE A 29 8.71 -5.59 -4.13
CA PHE A 29 8.43 -4.79 -5.33
C PHE A 29 9.65 -3.97 -5.76
N VAL A 30 10.32 -3.32 -4.80
CA VAL A 30 11.54 -2.55 -5.06
C VAL A 30 12.67 -3.43 -5.60
N TYR A 31 12.90 -4.59 -4.98
CA TYR A 31 13.92 -5.54 -5.47
C TYR A 31 13.63 -6.01 -6.91
N THR A 32 12.35 -6.24 -7.23
CA THR A 32 11.93 -6.68 -8.57
C THR A 32 12.24 -5.61 -9.62
N ILE A 33 11.89 -4.35 -9.36
CA ILE A 33 12.11 -3.23 -10.28
C ILE A 33 13.60 -2.99 -10.54
N VAL A 34 14.41 -2.98 -9.48
CA VAL A 34 15.86 -2.78 -9.59
C VAL A 34 16.50 -3.89 -10.43
N SER A 35 16.08 -5.15 -10.20
CA SER A 35 16.57 -6.28 -11.00
C SER A 35 16.16 -6.16 -12.47
N LEU A 36 14.92 -5.75 -12.77
CA LEU A 36 14.42 -5.59 -14.12
C LEU A 36 15.13 -4.45 -14.87
N SER A 37 15.38 -3.32 -14.18
CA SER A 37 16.14 -2.19 -14.72
C SER A 37 17.58 -2.58 -15.06
N ALA A 38 18.25 -3.32 -14.16
CA ALA A 38 19.60 -3.84 -14.40
C ALA A 38 19.65 -4.82 -15.59
N VAL A 39 18.67 -5.71 -15.71
CA VAL A 39 18.56 -6.65 -16.84
C VAL A 39 18.32 -5.89 -18.16
N THR A 40 17.44 -4.89 -18.15
CA THR A 40 17.14 -4.06 -19.33
C THR A 40 18.38 -3.27 -19.78
N PHE A 41 19.11 -2.68 -18.83
CA PHE A 41 20.37 -1.99 -19.10
C PHE A 41 21.43 -2.95 -19.65
N ALA A 42 21.60 -4.12 -19.05
CA ALA A 42 22.55 -5.13 -19.51
C ALA A 42 22.21 -5.66 -20.91
N PHE A 43 20.93 -5.90 -21.20
CA PHE A 43 20.45 -6.33 -22.51
C PHE A 43 20.71 -5.28 -23.59
N TRP A 44 20.39 -4.00 -23.33
CA TRP A 44 20.66 -2.93 -24.29
C TRP A 44 22.15 -2.64 -24.47
N TYR A 45 22.96 -2.79 -23.42
CA TYR A 45 24.41 -2.62 -23.50
C TYR A 45 25.09 -3.73 -24.34
N TYR A 46 24.73 -5.00 -24.13
CA TYR A 46 25.35 -6.15 -24.81
C TYR A 46 24.79 -6.44 -26.20
N ILE A 47 23.48 -6.29 -26.41
CA ILE A 47 22.77 -6.68 -27.65
C ILE A 47 22.36 -5.46 -28.50
N GLY A 48 22.00 -4.34 -27.87
CA GLY A 48 21.61 -3.11 -28.58
C GLY A 48 22.75 -2.44 -29.34
N SER A 49 23.97 -2.49 -28.79
CA SER A 49 25.18 -1.96 -29.44
C SER A 49 25.60 -2.74 -30.71
N HIS A 50 25.17 -3.99 -30.85
CA HIS A 50 25.63 -4.89 -31.92
C HIS A 50 24.61 -5.12 -33.06
N ILE A 51 23.31 -4.91 -32.84
CA ILE A 51 22.25 -5.32 -33.79
C ILE A 51 21.46 -4.13 -34.40
N PHE A 52 21.38 -2.96 -33.75
CA PHE A 52 20.48 -1.88 -34.20
C PHE A 52 21.13 -0.48 -34.23
N PRO A 53 21.96 -0.16 -35.25
CA PRO A 53 22.38 1.23 -35.52
C PRO A 53 21.26 2.10 -36.12
N ASP A 54 20.22 1.53 -36.75
CA ASP A 54 19.17 2.29 -37.45
C ASP A 54 18.05 2.85 -36.55
N VAL A 55 17.78 2.23 -35.39
CA VAL A 55 16.80 2.73 -34.41
C VAL A 55 17.35 3.93 -33.63
N LEU A 56 18.67 4.13 -33.73
CA LEU A 56 19.40 5.27 -33.18
C LEU A 56 19.14 6.56 -33.98
N LEU A 57 18.67 6.48 -35.22
CA LEU A 57 18.56 7.63 -36.13
C LEU A 57 17.13 8.20 -36.30
N ASN A 58 16.07 7.46 -35.95
CA ASN A 58 14.72 7.82 -36.41
C ASN A 58 13.68 8.27 -35.37
N ASP A 59 13.88 8.16 -34.05
CA ASP A 59 12.80 8.59 -33.13
C ASP A 59 13.20 9.09 -31.72
N ILE A 60 14.36 8.70 -31.16
CA ILE A 60 14.66 8.97 -29.73
C ILE A 60 15.99 9.68 -29.46
N ALA A 61 16.99 9.54 -30.35
CA ALA A 61 18.28 10.21 -30.26
C ALA A 61 18.41 11.18 -31.43
N GLY A 62 18.62 12.46 -31.13
CA GLY A 62 19.02 13.43 -32.14
C GLY A 62 20.39 13.09 -32.76
N PRO A 63 20.89 13.91 -33.69
CA PRO A 63 22.04 13.62 -34.56
C PRO A 63 23.36 13.22 -33.85
N ASP A 64 23.50 13.47 -32.55
CA ASP A 64 24.72 13.29 -31.75
C ASP A 64 24.58 12.19 -30.66
N GLY A 65 23.84 11.11 -30.95
CA GLY A 65 23.42 10.12 -29.95
C GLY A 65 24.52 9.17 -29.44
N ASP A 66 25.06 9.42 -28.25
CA ASP A 66 25.88 8.45 -27.53
C ASP A 66 25.05 7.21 -27.09
N PRO A 67 25.50 5.97 -27.36
CA PRO A 67 24.80 4.73 -26.94
C PRO A 67 24.55 4.67 -25.42
N LEU A 68 25.41 5.32 -24.63
CA LEU A 68 25.28 5.44 -23.19
C LEU A 68 24.09 6.32 -22.77
N ALA A 69 23.81 7.41 -23.49
CA ALA A 69 22.69 8.31 -23.17
C ALA A 69 21.34 7.65 -23.43
N LEU A 70 21.24 6.82 -24.48
CA LEU A 70 20.01 6.11 -24.85
C LEU A 70 19.67 5.01 -23.83
N SER A 71 20.66 4.20 -23.44
CA SER A 71 20.48 3.15 -22.42
C SER A 71 20.08 3.71 -21.05
N LEU A 72 20.67 4.85 -20.64
CA LEU A 72 20.31 5.53 -19.40
C LEU A 72 18.87 6.09 -19.43
N LYS A 73 18.44 6.65 -20.57
CA LYS A 73 17.08 7.19 -20.73
C LYS A 73 16.01 6.10 -20.63
N LEU A 74 16.23 4.95 -21.28
CA LEU A 74 15.35 3.78 -21.19
C LEU A 74 15.31 3.20 -19.77
N ALA A 75 16.46 3.12 -19.09
CA ALA A 75 16.52 2.64 -17.71
C ALA A 75 15.74 3.56 -16.75
N VAL A 76 15.84 4.88 -16.92
CA VAL A 76 15.08 5.87 -16.13
C VAL A 76 13.59 5.80 -16.44
N ASP A 77 13.19 5.61 -17.70
CA ASP A 77 11.78 5.50 -18.09
C ASP A 77 11.10 4.29 -17.42
N VAL A 78 11.77 3.13 -17.41
CA VAL A 78 11.30 1.93 -16.69
C VAL A 78 11.23 2.17 -15.18
N LEU A 79 12.21 2.86 -14.60
CA LEU A 79 12.21 3.22 -13.19
C LEU A 79 11.03 4.15 -12.84
N VAL A 80 10.73 5.15 -13.68
CA VAL A 80 9.64 6.11 -13.46
C VAL A 80 8.27 5.44 -13.62
N VAL A 81 8.08 4.63 -14.66
CA VAL A 81 6.84 3.85 -14.89
C VAL A 81 6.51 2.96 -13.71
N SER A 82 7.52 2.45 -13.00
CA SER A 82 7.34 1.53 -11.88
C SER A 82 6.99 2.19 -10.55
N CYS A 83 7.01 3.52 -10.47
CA CYS A 83 6.88 4.23 -9.19
C CYS A 83 5.49 3.94 -8.56
N PRO A 84 5.42 3.28 -7.38
CA PRO A 84 4.17 2.78 -6.81
C PRO A 84 3.38 3.87 -6.06
N CYS A 85 3.32 5.10 -6.58
CA CYS A 85 2.71 6.26 -5.92
C CYS A 85 1.26 6.01 -5.45
N ALA A 86 0.52 5.19 -6.18
CA ALA A 86 -0.85 4.81 -5.83
C ALA A 86 -0.92 3.84 -4.63
N LEU A 87 0.08 2.98 -4.44
CA LEU A 87 0.09 1.95 -3.41
C LEU A 87 0.15 2.56 -2.00
N GLY A 88 0.95 3.62 -1.82
CA GLY A 88 1.09 4.31 -0.53
C GLY A 88 -0.13 5.12 -0.11
N LEU A 89 -0.96 5.56 -1.07
CA LEU A 89 -2.18 6.33 -0.81
C LEU A 89 -3.44 5.47 -0.71
N ALA A 90 -3.44 4.25 -1.25
CA ALA A 90 -4.61 3.37 -1.23
C ALA A 90 -5.08 3.04 0.20
N THR A 91 -4.14 2.73 1.10
CA THR A 91 -4.42 2.38 2.49
C THR A 91 -5.05 3.52 3.31
N PRO A 92 -4.43 4.72 3.40
CA PRO A 92 -5.01 5.82 4.18
C PRO A 92 -6.34 6.32 3.59
N THR A 93 -6.51 6.27 2.27
CA THR A 93 -7.78 6.67 1.63
C THR A 93 -8.91 5.71 1.94
N ALA A 94 -8.66 4.39 1.92
CA ALA A 94 -9.64 3.40 2.32
C ALA A 94 -10.08 3.57 3.79
N ILE A 95 -9.14 3.78 4.70
CA ILE A 95 -9.42 3.98 6.14
C ILE A 95 -10.20 5.28 6.36
N LEU A 96 -9.80 6.38 5.70
CA LEU A 96 -10.46 7.68 5.81
C LEU A 96 -11.91 7.61 5.31
N ILE A 97 -12.12 7.02 4.12
CA ILE A 97 -13.47 6.91 3.53
C ILE A 97 -14.32 5.95 4.36
N GLY A 98 -13.79 4.79 4.77
CA GLY A 98 -14.49 3.83 5.61
C GLY A 98 -14.96 4.42 6.94
N THR A 99 -14.08 5.16 7.63
CA THR A 99 -14.42 5.86 8.88
C THR A 99 -15.45 6.98 8.63
N SER A 100 -15.32 7.73 7.53
CA SER A 100 -16.28 8.79 7.19
C SER A 100 -17.69 8.25 6.92
N LEU A 101 -17.79 7.04 6.33
CA LEU A 101 -19.06 6.39 6.06
C LEU A 101 -19.67 5.77 7.32
N GLY A 102 -18.84 5.20 8.20
CA GLY A 102 -19.25 4.72 9.52
C GLY A 102 -19.81 5.84 10.41
N ALA A 103 -19.15 7.00 10.40
CA ALA A 103 -19.58 8.18 11.14
C ALA A 103 -20.97 8.68 10.70
N LYS A 104 -21.28 8.61 9.39
CA LYS A 104 -22.62 8.95 8.86
C LYS A 104 -23.73 8.01 9.35
N ARG A 105 -23.38 6.79 9.74
CA ARG A 105 -24.31 5.77 10.26
C ARG A 105 -24.35 5.72 11.79
N GLY A 106 -23.68 6.65 12.48
CA GLY A 106 -23.65 6.72 13.95
C GLY A 106 -22.54 5.90 14.61
N TYR A 107 -21.65 5.26 13.85
CA TYR A 107 -20.53 4.49 14.39
C TYR A 107 -19.29 5.39 14.53
N LEU A 108 -18.82 5.58 15.76
CA LEU A 108 -17.58 6.31 16.04
C LEU A 108 -16.41 5.33 16.17
N ILE A 109 -15.66 5.17 15.09
CA ILE A 109 -14.49 4.28 15.03
C ILE A 109 -13.25 5.13 15.32
N ARG A 110 -12.54 4.81 16.42
CA ARG A 110 -11.27 5.46 16.76
C ARG A 110 -10.11 4.52 16.45
N GLY A 111 -9.30 4.89 15.45
CA GLY A 111 -8.13 4.12 15.03
C GLY A 111 -8.38 3.30 13.75
N GLY A 112 -7.41 3.30 12.84
CA GLY A 112 -7.48 2.52 11.60
C GLY A 112 -7.28 1.02 11.83
N ASP A 113 -6.55 0.66 12.90
CA ASP A 113 -6.32 -0.70 13.37
C ASP A 113 -7.63 -1.36 13.86
N VAL A 114 -8.53 -0.58 14.46
CA VAL A 114 -9.84 -1.07 14.92
C VAL A 114 -10.74 -1.39 13.74
N LEU A 115 -10.71 -0.56 12.69
CA LEU A 115 -11.49 -0.78 11.46
C LEU A 115 -11.04 -2.05 10.73
N GLU A 116 -9.73 -2.30 10.71
CA GLU A 116 -9.14 -3.50 10.11
C GLU A 116 -9.45 -4.77 10.92
N ARG A 117 -9.39 -4.69 12.26
CA ARG A 117 -9.80 -5.80 13.14
C ARG A 117 -11.30 -6.08 13.00
N LEU A 118 -12.16 -5.06 12.96
CA LEU A 118 -13.60 -5.18 12.69
C LEU A 118 -13.90 -5.95 11.40
N ALA A 119 -13.08 -5.76 10.34
CA ALA A 119 -13.25 -6.49 9.09
C ALA A 119 -12.95 -8.00 9.20
N SER A 120 -12.22 -8.42 10.25
CA SER A 120 -11.85 -9.82 10.52
C SER A 120 -12.59 -10.44 11.71
N ILE A 121 -13.48 -9.71 12.36
CA ILE A 121 -14.24 -10.19 13.52
C ILE A 121 -15.55 -10.82 13.04
N ASP A 122 -15.67 -12.14 13.23
CA ASP A 122 -16.91 -12.88 12.97
C ASP A 122 -17.81 -13.00 14.21
N CYS A 123 -17.26 -12.73 15.41
CA CYS A 123 -17.94 -12.99 16.68
C CYS A 123 -17.97 -11.74 17.55
N VAL A 124 -19.17 -11.28 17.89
CA VAL A 124 -19.41 -10.11 18.76
C VAL A 124 -19.94 -10.59 20.10
N ALA A 125 -19.18 -10.37 21.17
CA ALA A 125 -19.65 -10.61 22.54
C ALA A 125 -20.29 -9.32 23.07
N LEU A 126 -21.60 -9.34 23.31
CA LEU A 126 -22.35 -8.21 23.84
C LEU A 126 -22.50 -8.36 25.36
N ASP A 127 -22.08 -7.34 26.13
CA ASP A 127 -22.30 -7.33 27.57
C ASP A 127 -23.77 -7.00 27.89
N LYS A 128 -24.41 -7.97 28.54
CA LYS A 128 -25.84 -8.01 28.83
C LYS A 128 -26.27 -6.93 29.84
N GLY A 129 -25.35 -6.42 30.65
CA GLY A 129 -25.66 -5.50 31.75
C GLY A 129 -26.09 -4.08 31.32
N LEU A 130 -25.60 -3.60 30.18
CA LEU A 130 -25.78 -2.21 29.74
C LEU A 130 -26.42 -2.08 28.35
N LEU A 131 -26.10 -2.95 27.37
CA LEU A 131 -26.56 -2.78 25.98
C LEU A 131 -28.01 -3.23 25.71
N LEU A 132 -28.57 -4.17 26.47
CA LEU A 132 -29.89 -4.73 26.16
C LEU A 132 -31.08 -3.82 26.52
N LYS A 133 -30.87 -2.70 27.24
CA LYS A 133 -31.98 -1.83 27.67
C LYS A 133 -32.35 -0.74 26.67
N GLU A 134 -31.47 -0.34 25.76
CA GLU A 134 -31.70 0.84 24.90
C GLU A 134 -31.58 0.58 23.40
N ASP A 135 -30.83 -0.44 22.93
CA ASP A 135 -30.29 -0.39 21.55
C ASP A 135 -30.74 -1.50 20.56
N LEU A 136 -31.53 -2.49 20.98
CA LEU A 136 -31.96 -3.57 20.06
C LEU A 136 -33.04 -3.14 19.05
N SER A 137 -33.70 -2.00 19.29
CA SER A 137 -34.78 -1.46 18.44
C SER A 137 -34.27 -0.79 17.16
N SER A 138 -33.08 -0.18 17.20
CA SER A 138 -32.53 0.58 16.07
C SER A 138 -31.75 -0.29 15.07
N LEU A 139 -31.16 -1.40 15.54
CA LEU A 139 -30.17 -2.18 14.81
C LEU A 139 -30.76 -3.23 13.85
N VAL A 140 -32.01 -3.67 14.08
CA VAL A 140 -32.68 -4.69 13.23
C VAL A 140 -33.54 -4.06 12.12
N LEU A 141 -33.97 -2.79 12.26
CA LEU A 141 -34.86 -2.16 11.28
C LEU A 141 -34.13 -1.48 10.10
N GLY A 142 -32.79 -1.43 10.13
CA GLY A 142 -31.97 -0.71 9.14
C GLY A 142 -30.97 -1.59 8.36
N LEU A 143 -31.01 -2.90 8.54
CA LEU A 143 -30.21 -3.90 7.82
C LEU A 143 -31.14 -4.66 6.85
#